data_AF-A0A7Y9ZMA8-F1
#
_entry.id   AF-A0A7Y9ZMA8-F1
#
_cell.length_a   1.000
_cell.length_b   1.000
_cell.length_c   1.000
_cell.angle_alpha   90.00
_cell.angle_beta   90.00
_cell.angle_gamma   90.00
#
_symmetry.space_group_name_H-M   'P 1'
#
loop_
_entity.id
_entity.type
_entity.pdbx_description
1 polymer ?
#
loop_
_entity_poly.entity_id
_entity_poly.type
_entity_poly.pdbx_seq_one_letter_code
_entity_poly.pdbx_strand_id
1 'polypeptide(L)'
;MGRRLGVIILLSTALAVGFAAPSSAAVINGTSGPDTLRGTSSADEIYGHGGNDVISDGAGNDSIWGGYGADDIGIFGGLDHVWAGPGNDRLVINLTGPAVRDVVECGPGYDSVVVRYLDGGAAPILSGCEDVTYW
;
A
#
# COMPACT_ATOMS: atom_id res chain seq x y z
N MET A 1 -62.62 20.23 24.57
CA MET A 1 -61.50 20.06 25.52
C MET A 1 -60.64 18.91 25.02
N GLY A 2 -59.47 19.18 24.44
CA GLY A 2 -58.60 18.14 23.88
C GLY A 2 -57.28 18.73 23.42
N ARG A 3 -56.29 18.79 24.33
CA ARG A 3 -54.96 19.35 24.08
C ARG A 3 -54.19 18.36 23.22
N ARG A 4 -53.82 18.75 21.98
CA ARG A 4 -52.84 17.99 21.19
C ARG A 4 -51.49 18.14 21.86
N LEU A 5 -50.96 17.06 22.44
CA LEU A 5 -49.58 17.01 22.93
C LEU A 5 -48.65 17.11 21.72
N GLY A 6 -47.80 18.15 21.71
CA GLY A 6 -46.69 18.25 20.77
C GLY A 6 -45.59 17.29 21.18
N VAL A 7 -45.28 16.33 20.32
CA VAL A 7 -44.09 15.48 20.45
C VAL A 7 -42.90 16.30 19.95
N ILE A 8 -42.00 16.66 20.86
CA ILE A 8 -40.72 17.29 20.51
C ILE A 8 -39.73 16.16 20.26
N ILE A 9 -39.45 15.85 19.00
CA ILE A 9 -38.35 14.97 18.62
C ILE A 9 -37.08 15.81 18.70
N LEU A 10 -36.32 15.64 19.78
CA LEU A 10 -34.97 16.17 19.86
C LEU A 10 -34.09 15.33 18.92
N LEU A 11 -33.85 15.85 17.72
CA LEU A 11 -32.89 15.28 16.78
C LEU A 11 -31.49 15.62 17.32
N SER A 12 -30.92 14.73 18.13
CA SER A 12 -29.52 14.82 18.53
C SER A 12 -28.67 14.60 17.29
N THR A 13 -28.06 15.66 16.77
CA THR A 13 -26.99 15.55 15.77
C THR A 13 -25.79 14.92 16.47
N ALA A 14 -25.62 13.60 16.31
CA ALA A 14 -24.36 12.98 16.63
C ALA A 14 -23.31 13.53 15.67
N LEU A 15 -22.44 14.41 16.16
CA LEU A 15 -21.20 14.73 15.46
C LEU A 15 -20.34 13.48 15.56
N ALA A 16 -20.33 12.66 14.51
CA ALA A 16 -19.37 11.58 14.39
C ALA A 16 -17.99 12.22 14.27
N VAL A 17 -17.30 12.39 15.40
CA VAL A 17 -15.87 12.67 15.39
C VAL A 17 -15.23 11.37 14.97
N GLY A 18 -14.96 11.23 13.67
CA GLY A 18 -14.26 10.09 13.11
C GLY A 18 -12.84 10.08 13.63
N PHE A 19 -12.62 9.47 14.79
CA PHE A 19 -11.29 9.00 15.14
C PHE A 19 -11.05 7.80 14.24
N ALA A 20 -10.21 7.97 13.22
CA ALA A 20 -9.57 6.83 12.60
C ALA A 20 -8.94 6.03 13.74
N ALA A 21 -9.38 4.78 13.93
CA ALA A 21 -8.70 3.89 14.85
C ALA A 21 -7.20 3.89 14.46
N PRO A 22 -6.28 3.86 15.43
CA PRO A 22 -4.87 3.69 15.10
C PRO A 22 -4.77 2.48 14.18
N SER A 23 -4.15 2.64 13.00
CA SER A 23 -3.94 1.49 12.14
C SER A 23 -3.00 0.53 12.88
N SER A 24 -3.30 -0.76 12.80
CA SER A 24 -2.44 -1.81 13.30
C SER A 24 -1.84 -2.50 12.08
N ALA A 25 -0.63 -3.04 12.26
CA ALA A 25 -0.05 -4.04 11.38
C ALA A 25 -1.11 -5.06 10.97
N ALA A 26 -1.24 -5.29 9.67
CA ALA A 26 -2.22 -6.14 9.03
C ALA A 26 -1.53 -7.22 8.21
N VAL A 27 -2.18 -8.38 8.12
CA VAL A 27 -1.84 -9.42 7.14
C VAL A 27 -2.91 -9.39 6.06
N ILE A 28 -2.52 -9.00 4.85
CA ILE A 28 -3.41 -8.79 3.72
C ILE A 28 -3.13 -9.88 2.69
N ASN A 29 -4.15 -10.68 2.40
CA ASN A 29 -4.05 -11.79 1.46
C ASN A 29 -4.97 -11.55 0.27
N GLY A 30 -4.40 -11.54 -0.93
CA GLY A 30 -5.09 -11.65 -2.19
C GLY A 30 -5.48 -13.10 -2.49
N THR A 31 -5.66 -13.38 -3.77
CA THR A 31 -6.23 -14.62 -4.29
C THR A 31 -5.39 -15.18 -5.43
N SER A 32 -5.96 -16.03 -6.28
CA SER A 32 -5.28 -16.51 -7.49
C SER A 32 -5.71 -15.74 -8.75
N GLY A 33 -6.52 -14.71 -8.58
CA GLY A 33 -6.92 -13.79 -9.63
C GLY A 33 -6.64 -12.34 -9.24
N PRO A 34 -6.96 -11.38 -10.12
CA PRO A 34 -6.64 -9.98 -9.91
C PRO A 34 -7.29 -9.39 -8.66
N ASP A 35 -6.47 -8.79 -7.79
CA ASP A 35 -6.88 -8.16 -6.55
C ASP A 35 -6.49 -6.67 -6.49
N THR A 36 -7.14 -5.94 -5.58
CA THR A 36 -6.71 -4.59 -5.19
C THR A 36 -6.44 -4.60 -3.69
N LEU A 37 -5.17 -4.57 -3.33
CA LEU A 37 -4.68 -4.72 -1.98
C LEU A 37 -4.17 -3.38 -1.46
N ARG A 38 -4.64 -3.00 -0.27
CA ARG A 38 -4.28 -1.74 0.35
C ARG A 38 -3.91 -1.94 1.81
N GLY A 39 -2.65 -1.68 2.12
CA GLY A 39 -2.12 -1.61 3.46
C GLY A 39 -2.54 -0.33 4.19
N THR A 40 -1.86 -0.09 5.29
CA THR A 40 -2.24 0.81 6.34
C THR A 40 -1.17 1.88 6.55
N SER A 41 -1.03 2.39 7.77
CA SER A 41 0.07 3.28 8.16
C SER A 41 1.00 2.59 9.17
N SER A 42 1.00 1.26 9.17
CA SER A 42 1.75 0.38 10.06
C SER A 42 2.44 -0.70 9.24
N ALA A 43 3.42 -1.38 9.84
CA ALA A 43 4.14 -2.49 9.22
C ALA A 43 3.20 -3.66 8.89
N ASP A 44 2.87 -3.80 7.61
CA ASP A 44 1.95 -4.78 7.06
C ASP A 44 2.71 -5.92 6.35
N GLU A 45 2.06 -7.09 6.29
CA GLU A 45 2.45 -8.18 5.40
C GLU A 45 1.40 -8.30 4.29
N ILE A 46 1.81 -8.17 3.03
CA ILE A 46 0.90 -8.14 1.88
C ILE A 46 1.28 -9.24 0.90
N TYR A 47 0.33 -10.12 0.57
CA TYR A 47 0.51 -11.25 -0.33
C TYR A 47 -0.51 -11.16 -1.48
N GLY A 48 -0.08 -10.90 -2.72
CA GLY A 48 -0.93 -10.90 -3.92
C GLY A 48 -1.21 -12.32 -4.44
N HIS A 49 -0.21 -13.19 -4.33
CA HIS A 49 -0.21 -14.59 -4.77
C HIS A 49 -0.25 -14.80 -6.28
N GLY A 50 -1.38 -14.56 -6.94
CA GLY A 50 -1.48 -14.79 -8.38
C GLY A 50 -2.58 -13.96 -9.01
N GLY A 51 -2.37 -13.55 -10.26
CA GLY A 51 -3.23 -12.56 -10.90
C GLY A 51 -2.42 -11.29 -11.17
N ASN A 52 -3.04 -10.31 -11.83
CA ASN A 52 -2.41 -9.01 -12.03
C ASN A 52 -2.97 -8.08 -10.96
N ASP A 53 -2.19 -7.83 -9.92
CA ASP A 53 -2.66 -7.16 -8.72
C ASP A 53 -2.34 -5.67 -8.74
N VAL A 54 -3.14 -4.90 -8.00
CA VAL A 54 -2.84 -3.50 -7.67
C VAL A 54 -2.57 -3.44 -6.19
N ILE A 55 -1.32 -3.18 -5.81
CA ILE A 55 -0.86 -3.18 -4.42
C ILE A 55 -0.43 -1.78 -4.02
N SER A 56 -0.92 -1.32 -2.87
CA SER A 56 -0.42 -0.11 -2.19
C SER A 56 -0.20 -0.44 -0.72
N ASP A 57 1.04 -0.36 -0.27
CA ASP A 57 1.43 -0.66 1.11
C ASP A 57 1.00 0.40 2.12
N GLY A 58 1.07 1.67 1.72
CA GLY A 58 0.89 2.78 2.64
C GLY A 58 2.20 3.05 3.39
N ALA A 59 2.11 3.68 4.56
CA ALA A 59 3.32 3.97 5.33
C ALA A 59 3.59 2.81 6.28
N GLY A 60 4.84 2.56 6.62
CA GLY A 60 5.14 1.45 7.52
C GLY A 60 6.51 0.89 7.20
N ASN A 61 6.85 -0.24 7.79
CA ASN A 61 7.97 -1.03 7.28
C ASN A 61 7.33 -2.31 6.79
N ASP A 62 7.04 -2.37 5.50
CA ASP A 62 6.13 -3.36 4.95
C ASP A 62 6.90 -4.53 4.32
N SER A 63 6.26 -5.69 4.28
CA SER A 63 6.75 -6.87 3.55
C SER A 63 5.73 -7.26 2.49
N ILE A 64 6.13 -7.17 1.23
CA ILE A 64 5.23 -7.32 0.08
C ILE A 64 5.70 -8.49 -0.79
N TRP A 65 4.78 -9.41 -1.06
CA TRP A 65 4.93 -10.46 -2.06
C TRP A 65 3.86 -10.27 -3.13
N GLY A 66 4.24 -9.77 -4.32
CA GLY A 66 3.32 -9.59 -5.46
C GLY A 66 2.77 -10.94 -5.91
N GLY A 67 3.66 -11.86 -6.27
CA GLY A 67 3.30 -13.22 -6.64
C GLY A 67 3.45 -13.43 -8.14
N TYR A 68 2.56 -14.21 -8.75
CA TYR A 68 2.57 -14.44 -10.19
C TYR A 68 1.64 -13.47 -10.91
N GLY A 69 2.13 -12.83 -11.97
CA GLY A 69 1.31 -11.97 -12.82
C GLY A 69 1.98 -10.63 -13.01
N ALA A 70 1.37 -9.76 -13.80
CA ALA A 70 1.91 -8.42 -14.02
C ALA A 70 1.27 -7.45 -13.00
N ASP A 71 2.02 -7.14 -11.94
CA ASP A 71 1.54 -6.40 -10.79
C ASP A 71 1.90 -4.91 -10.86
N ASP A 72 0.98 -4.06 -10.41
CA ASP A 72 1.19 -2.63 -10.19
C ASP A 72 1.40 -2.38 -8.69
N ILE A 73 2.65 -2.15 -8.25
CA ILE A 73 3.02 -2.03 -6.84
C ILE A 73 3.46 -0.60 -6.51
N GLY A 74 2.70 0.08 -5.64
CA GLY A 74 3.05 1.38 -5.08
C GLY A 74 3.62 1.23 -3.68
N ILE A 75 4.84 1.74 -3.49
CA ILE A 75 5.61 1.66 -2.24
C ILE A 75 5.72 3.06 -1.63
N PHE A 76 5.44 3.21 -0.33
CA PHE A 76 5.26 4.51 0.32
C PHE A 76 5.89 4.65 1.71
N GLY A 77 7.22 4.71 1.75
CA GLY A 77 7.95 5.29 2.86
C GLY A 77 8.07 4.37 4.07
N GLY A 78 9.14 4.59 4.84
CA GLY A 78 9.62 3.61 5.79
C GLY A 78 10.60 2.66 5.13
N LEU A 79 10.81 1.48 5.72
CA LEU A 79 11.79 0.50 5.23
C LEU A 79 11.04 -0.73 4.74
N ASP A 80 10.93 -0.84 3.42
CA ASP A 80 10.09 -1.87 2.81
C ASP A 80 10.93 -2.96 2.15
N HIS A 81 10.44 -4.19 2.25
CA HIS A 81 10.98 -5.35 1.53
C HIS A 81 9.94 -5.84 0.54
N VAL A 82 10.31 -5.88 -0.73
CA VAL A 82 9.39 -6.20 -1.82
C VAL A 82 9.95 -7.33 -2.67
N TRP A 83 9.14 -8.36 -2.87
CA TRP A 83 9.35 -9.43 -3.82
C TRP A 83 8.19 -9.36 -4.83
N ALA A 84 8.41 -8.75 -6.00
CA ALA A 84 7.33 -8.58 -6.98
C ALA A 84 6.94 -9.96 -7.56
N GLY A 85 7.92 -10.74 -8.01
CA GLY A 85 7.74 -12.15 -8.37
C GLY A 85 7.84 -12.36 -9.88
N PRO A 86 7.28 -13.45 -10.43
CA PRO A 86 7.32 -13.67 -11.87
C PRO A 86 6.22 -12.90 -12.59
N GLY A 87 6.60 -12.14 -13.63
CA GLY A 87 5.68 -11.33 -14.42
C GLY A 87 6.36 -10.08 -14.93
N ASN A 88 5.61 -9.21 -15.61
CA ASN A 88 6.15 -7.92 -16.03
C ASN A 88 5.58 -6.86 -15.11
N ASP A 89 6.30 -6.55 -14.06
CA ASP A 89 5.81 -5.75 -12.96
C ASP A 89 6.12 -4.27 -13.16
N ARG A 90 5.29 -3.45 -12.52
CA ARG A 90 5.45 -2.02 -12.49
C ARG A 90 5.47 -1.53 -11.05
N LEU A 91 6.60 -0.99 -10.65
CA LEU A 91 6.81 -0.50 -9.30
C LEU A 91 7.00 1.01 -9.28
N VAL A 92 6.36 1.67 -8.31
CA VAL A 92 6.57 3.09 -8.03
C VAL A 92 6.99 3.24 -6.58
N ILE A 93 8.25 3.59 -6.38
CA ILE A 93 8.83 3.80 -5.06
C ILE A 93 8.78 5.29 -4.74
N ASN A 94 7.96 5.66 -3.75
CA ASN A 94 7.83 7.03 -3.27
C ASN A 94 8.62 7.19 -1.99
N LEU A 95 9.88 7.60 -2.14
CA LEU A 95 10.80 7.74 -1.00
C LEU A 95 10.44 8.98 -0.18
N THR A 96 9.93 8.72 1.02
CA THR A 96 9.67 9.74 2.06
C THR A 96 10.39 9.41 3.36
N GLY A 97 10.95 10.40 4.05
CA GLY A 97 11.51 10.27 5.40
C GLY A 97 13.02 9.98 5.48
N PRO A 98 13.55 9.77 6.71
CA PRO A 98 14.98 9.65 6.94
C PRO A 98 15.56 8.36 6.33
N ALA A 99 16.67 8.52 5.60
CA ALA A 99 17.54 7.57 4.87
C ALA A 99 17.55 6.05 5.22
N VAL A 100 16.41 5.40 5.31
CA VAL A 100 16.27 3.96 5.14
C VAL A 100 16.14 3.63 3.65
N ARG A 101 16.57 2.43 3.26
CA ARG A 101 16.60 1.99 1.87
C ARG A 101 15.66 0.81 1.74
N ASP A 102 14.70 0.93 0.84
CA ASP A 102 13.87 -0.20 0.46
C ASP A 102 14.71 -1.25 -0.25
N VAL A 103 14.33 -2.51 -0.10
CA VAL A 103 14.93 -3.64 -0.81
C VAL A 103 13.85 -4.20 -1.73
N VAL A 104 14.12 -4.18 -3.02
CA VAL A 104 13.18 -4.64 -4.05
C VAL A 104 13.85 -5.71 -4.90
N GLU A 105 13.24 -6.88 -4.92
CA GLU A 105 13.52 -7.98 -5.83
C GLU A 105 12.38 -8.02 -6.85
N CYS A 106 12.63 -7.52 -8.06
CA CYS A 106 11.60 -7.53 -9.11
C CYS A 106 11.30 -8.98 -9.54
N GLY A 107 12.34 -9.77 -9.80
CA GLY A 107 12.18 -11.20 -10.09
C GLY A 107 12.29 -11.50 -11.58
N PRO A 108 11.69 -12.61 -12.07
CA PRO A 108 11.74 -12.94 -13.48
C PRO A 108 10.69 -12.18 -14.30
N GLY A 109 11.15 -11.51 -15.36
CA GLY A 109 10.27 -10.92 -16.36
C GLY A 109 10.91 -9.69 -16.99
N TYR A 110 10.09 -8.70 -17.33
CA TYR A 110 10.58 -7.38 -17.72
C TYR A 110 9.90 -6.33 -16.86
N ASP A 111 10.64 -5.84 -15.87
CA ASP A 111 10.11 -5.06 -14.78
C ASP A 111 10.54 -3.60 -14.89
N SER A 112 9.60 -2.71 -14.58
CA SER A 112 9.81 -1.27 -14.61
C SER A 112 9.70 -0.67 -13.22
N VAL A 113 10.68 0.13 -12.85
CA VAL A 113 10.75 0.79 -11.53
C VAL A 113 10.90 2.29 -11.71
N VAL A 114 9.98 3.03 -11.12
CA VAL A 114 10.07 4.49 -11.01
C VAL A 114 10.37 4.85 -9.57
N VAL A 115 11.57 5.36 -9.33
CA VAL A 115 11.99 5.88 -8.02
C VAL A 115 11.75 7.37 -7.98
N ARG A 116 11.01 7.84 -6.96
CA ARG A 116 10.67 9.25 -6.75
C ARG A 116 11.23 9.72 -5.41
N TYR A 117 12.13 10.70 -5.43
CA TYR A 117 12.68 11.31 -4.22
C TYR A 117 11.78 12.46 -3.76
N LEU A 118 10.88 12.21 -2.81
CA LEU A 118 9.91 13.23 -2.39
C LEU A 118 10.45 14.18 -1.32
N ASP A 119 11.32 13.72 -0.41
CA ASP A 119 11.86 14.55 0.68
C ASP A 119 13.29 14.16 1.15
N GLY A 120 14.07 13.46 0.31
CA GLY A 120 15.49 13.16 0.59
C GLY A 120 15.79 11.75 1.11
N GLY A 121 14.92 10.77 0.84
CA GLY A 121 15.15 9.35 1.13
C GLY A 121 16.39 8.77 0.44
N ALA A 122 16.86 7.62 0.92
CA ALA A 122 18.02 6.94 0.37
C ALA A 122 17.64 6.10 -0.86
N ALA A 123 18.53 6.02 -1.84
CA ALA A 123 18.31 5.19 -3.02
C ALA A 123 18.06 3.72 -2.63
N PRO A 124 17.00 3.08 -3.16
CA PRO A 124 16.66 1.70 -2.82
C PRO A 124 17.72 0.73 -3.36
N ILE A 125 17.74 -0.46 -2.78
CA ILE A 125 18.50 -1.60 -3.30
C ILE A 125 17.56 -2.34 -4.23
N LEU A 126 17.84 -2.29 -5.53
CA LEU A 126 17.05 -2.96 -6.56
C LEU A 126 17.82 -4.15 -7.12
N SER A 127 17.12 -5.26 -7.35
CA SER A 127 17.69 -6.45 -7.98
C SER A 127 16.68 -7.08 -8.94
N GLY A 128 17.18 -7.58 -10.07
CA GLY A 128 16.35 -8.20 -11.10
C GLY A 128 15.42 -7.24 -11.85
N CYS A 129 15.62 -5.92 -11.76
CA CYS A 129 14.77 -4.92 -12.43
C CYS A 129 15.45 -4.38 -13.70
N GLU A 130 14.72 -4.34 -14.82
CA GLU A 130 15.28 -3.98 -16.14
C GLU A 130 15.20 -2.49 -16.49
N ASP A 131 14.04 -1.86 -16.27
CA ASP A 131 13.78 -0.46 -16.66
C ASP A 131 13.63 0.44 -15.43
N VAL A 132 14.73 1.00 -14.96
CA VAL A 132 14.77 1.81 -13.73
C VAL A 132 14.96 3.29 -14.07
N THR A 133 14.02 4.13 -13.63
CA THR A 133 14.11 5.59 -13.77
C THR A 133 14.03 6.29 -12.41
N TYR A 134 14.85 7.33 -12.24
CA TYR A 134 14.94 8.14 -11.02
C TYR A 134 14.46 9.57 -11.29
N TRP A 135 13.59 10.10 -10.42
CA TRP A 135 12.99 11.43 -10.52
C TRP A 135 13.08 12.22 -9.22
#